data_AF-A0A538KWC3-F1
#
_entry.id   AF-A0A538KWC3-F1
#
_cell.length_a   1.000
_cell.length_b   1.000
_cell.length_c   1.000
_cell.angle_alpha   90.00
_cell.angle_beta   90.00
_cell.angle_gamma   90.00
#
_symmetry.space_group_name_H-M   'P 1'
#
loop_
_entity.id
_entity.type
_entity.pdbx_description
1 polymer ?
#
loop_
_entity_poly.entity_id
_entity_poly.type
_entity_poly.pdbx_seq_one_letter_code
_entity_poly.pdbx_strand_id
1 'polypeptide(L)'
;MNGYIRLDDERYEARDVQNATGLLVDEQVVNPAQIGVTGESYGGGVSLELASLNNRVVNSDGSTSPWVSPGGTALHVAFAAPVIPWSDLDYSLLPNGRTLDTAITSPTADLSPFGVEKQSFVTGLFATAPPNGYYAPPGSNPQADLTTWFADINAGEPYDTNPQDQFVADQIARYHSPYYLLDNAYGSGQARPAPLLIANGFADDLFPVDEGVRYYNLDRSLYPGNPVALLDGDFGHMRSQNKADVKTLLSNRIKSFFDYYVRGLGSQPQLGATAMTETCPSTAPSGGPYTAGSWSALHPKAVSFRSAPPQTIVSSAGNPTISQAIDPISGGGACATVTATDQGPGVATYRLPAARGNGYTLLGAPVVTANLNVTGQFGFIAARLWDVDPSTNKETLVARGLYRINGKAPNGTQTFQLHPGAWAFAAGHIPKLELLGQDSPYARTSNGTFSIQVSHLSLSLPVR
;
A
#
# COMPACT_ATOMS: atom_id res chain seq x y z
N MET A 1 -31.36 7.15 12.51
CA MET A 1 -30.78 6.13 11.62
C MET A 1 -29.29 6.07 11.94
N ASN A 2 -28.70 4.88 12.10
CA ASN A 2 -27.29 4.68 12.50
C ASN A 2 -26.39 4.31 11.30
N GLY A 3 -26.75 4.76 10.09
CA GLY A 3 -26.01 4.51 8.85
C GLY A 3 -24.84 5.46 8.70
N TYR A 4 -23.83 5.28 9.56
CA TYR A 4 -22.59 6.04 9.50
C TYR A 4 -21.59 5.36 8.58
N ILE A 5 -20.69 6.15 7.99
CA ILE A 5 -19.48 5.63 7.35
C ILE A 5 -18.65 4.94 8.42
N ARG A 6 -18.20 3.71 8.14
CA ARG A 6 -17.42 2.90 9.09
C ARG A 6 -16.08 2.45 8.51
N LEU A 7 -15.57 3.03 7.43
CA LEU A 7 -14.27 2.67 6.85
C LEU A 7 -14.15 1.17 6.55
N ASP A 8 -15.17 0.60 5.93
CA ASP A 8 -15.30 -0.82 5.58
C ASP A 8 -15.16 -1.75 6.79
N ASP A 9 -15.86 -1.40 7.87
CA ASP A 9 -15.94 -2.31 9.00
C ASP A 9 -16.67 -3.59 8.55
N GLU A 10 -15.95 -4.71 8.60
CA GLU A 10 -16.37 -6.04 8.13
C GLU A 10 -17.70 -6.51 8.75
N ARG A 11 -18.04 -6.01 9.95
CA ARG A 11 -19.28 -6.34 10.66
C ARG A 11 -20.51 -5.66 10.05
N TYR A 12 -20.31 -4.65 9.22
CA TYR A 12 -21.35 -3.77 8.68
C TYR A 12 -21.27 -3.69 7.15
N GLU A 13 -20.24 -3.08 6.56
CA GLU A 13 -20.22 -2.75 5.13
C GLU A 13 -20.00 -4.01 4.27
N ALA A 14 -19.04 -4.87 4.62
CA ALA A 14 -18.92 -6.20 3.98
C ALA A 14 -20.17 -7.06 4.21
N ARG A 15 -20.76 -6.98 5.40
CA ARG A 15 -21.98 -7.72 5.76
C ARG A 15 -23.21 -7.25 4.97
N ASP A 16 -23.30 -5.96 4.64
CA ASP A 16 -24.36 -5.41 3.80
C ASP A 16 -24.28 -5.96 2.38
N VAL A 17 -23.07 -6.08 1.81
CA VAL A 17 -22.84 -6.75 0.51
C VAL A 17 -23.27 -8.21 0.56
N GLN A 18 -22.91 -8.91 1.64
CA GLN A 18 -23.26 -10.31 1.86
C GLN A 18 -24.77 -10.52 2.00
N ASN A 19 -25.46 -9.64 2.73
CA ASN A 19 -26.90 -9.69 2.90
C ASN A 19 -27.64 -9.38 1.59
N ALA A 20 -27.24 -8.32 0.88
CA ALA A 20 -27.81 -7.95 -0.40
C ALA A 20 -27.68 -9.09 -1.43
N THR A 21 -26.51 -9.72 -1.48
CA THR A 21 -26.29 -10.90 -2.34
C THR A 21 -27.17 -12.08 -1.94
N GLY A 22 -27.37 -12.32 -0.64
CA GLY A 22 -28.26 -13.37 -0.14
C GLY A 22 -29.72 -13.16 -0.56
N LEU A 23 -30.21 -11.91 -0.54
CA LEU A 23 -31.55 -11.57 -1.04
C LEU A 23 -31.70 -11.91 -2.53
N LEU A 24 -30.69 -11.56 -3.35
CA LEU A 24 -30.70 -11.86 -4.79
C LEU A 24 -30.64 -13.37 -5.09
N VAL A 25 -30.01 -14.15 -4.21
CA VAL A 25 -30.02 -15.62 -4.31
C VAL A 25 -31.40 -16.17 -3.97
N ASP A 26 -32.04 -15.67 -2.92
CA ASP A 26 -33.39 -16.11 -2.54
C ASP A 26 -34.44 -15.74 -3.60
N GLU A 27 -34.23 -14.64 -4.32
CA GLU A 27 -35.02 -14.22 -5.48
C GLU A 27 -34.67 -14.99 -6.78
N GLN A 28 -33.73 -15.94 -6.73
CA GLN A 28 -33.27 -16.74 -7.87
C GLN A 28 -32.63 -15.92 -9.01
N VAL A 29 -32.14 -14.71 -8.71
CA VAL A 29 -31.40 -13.85 -9.65
C VAL A 29 -29.93 -14.24 -9.72
N VAL A 30 -29.36 -14.67 -8.59
CA VAL A 30 -27.95 -15.06 -8.45
C VAL A 30 -27.82 -16.55 -8.14
N ASN A 31 -26.89 -17.24 -8.79
CA ASN A 31 -26.54 -18.61 -8.43
C ASN A 31 -25.59 -18.60 -7.21
N PRO A 32 -25.94 -19.27 -6.09
CA PRO A 32 -25.14 -19.27 -4.85
C PRO A 32 -23.72 -19.84 -5.01
N ALA A 33 -23.46 -20.61 -6.07
CA ALA A 33 -22.13 -21.15 -6.38
C ALA A 33 -21.31 -20.30 -7.36
N GLN A 34 -21.86 -19.19 -7.84
CA GLN A 34 -21.26 -18.35 -8.89
C GLN A 34 -21.28 -16.86 -8.48
N ILE A 35 -20.83 -16.58 -7.27
CA ILE A 35 -20.70 -15.23 -6.75
C ILE A 35 -19.24 -14.80 -6.91
N GLY A 36 -19.00 -13.69 -7.60
CA GLY A 36 -17.68 -13.06 -7.65
C GLY A 36 -17.74 -11.60 -7.23
N VAL A 37 -16.66 -11.11 -6.62
CA VAL A 37 -16.59 -9.75 -6.06
C VAL A 37 -15.39 -8.99 -6.62
N THR A 38 -15.58 -7.71 -6.92
CA THR A 38 -14.53 -6.81 -7.40
C THR A 38 -14.92 -5.38 -7.09
N GLY A 39 -13.92 -4.53 -6.94
CA GLY A 39 -14.06 -3.11 -6.66
C GLY A 39 -12.69 -2.45 -6.71
N GLU A 40 -12.71 -1.13 -6.83
CA GLU A 40 -11.52 -0.28 -6.84
C GLU A 40 -11.44 0.48 -5.51
N SER A 41 -10.23 0.68 -4.98
CA SER A 41 -9.99 1.50 -3.78
C SER A 41 -10.75 0.96 -2.56
N TYR A 42 -11.66 1.75 -1.97
CA TYR A 42 -12.63 1.35 -0.94
C TYR A 42 -13.30 0.01 -1.28
N GLY A 43 -13.88 -0.11 -2.49
CA GLY A 43 -14.46 -1.38 -2.94
C GLY A 43 -13.43 -2.50 -3.18
N GLY A 44 -12.16 -2.15 -3.39
CA GLY A 44 -11.06 -3.09 -3.45
C GLY A 44 -10.76 -3.71 -2.08
N GLY A 45 -10.74 -2.89 -1.02
CA GLY A 45 -10.66 -3.34 0.38
C GLY A 45 -11.78 -4.31 0.73
N VAL A 46 -13.04 -3.91 0.53
CA VAL A 46 -14.21 -4.81 0.74
C VAL A 46 -14.10 -6.09 -0.08
N SER A 47 -13.64 -6.01 -1.33
CA SER A 47 -13.46 -7.21 -2.15
C SER A 47 -12.43 -8.19 -1.56
N LEU A 48 -11.37 -7.67 -0.92
CA LEU A 48 -10.36 -8.47 -0.25
C LEU A 48 -10.85 -8.99 1.12
N GLU A 49 -11.65 -8.22 1.85
CA GLU A 49 -12.36 -8.68 3.07
C GLU A 49 -13.29 -9.84 2.75
N LEU A 50 -14.17 -9.68 1.76
CA LEU A 50 -15.11 -10.70 1.31
C LEU A 50 -14.39 -11.96 0.82
N ALA A 51 -13.26 -11.81 0.13
CA ALA A 51 -12.42 -12.94 -0.26
C ALA A 51 -11.85 -13.68 0.95
N SER A 52 -11.39 -12.95 1.98
CA SER A 52 -10.81 -13.49 3.22
C SER A 52 -11.85 -14.18 4.10
N LEU A 53 -13.06 -13.63 4.15
CA LEU A 53 -14.21 -14.22 4.82
C LEU A 53 -14.73 -15.44 4.07
N ASN A 54 -14.69 -15.40 2.73
CA ASN A 54 -15.11 -16.42 1.78
C ASN A 54 -16.58 -16.85 1.97
N ASN A 55 -16.82 -17.82 2.84
CA ASN A 55 -18.14 -18.38 3.14
C ASN A 55 -18.59 -18.05 4.57
N ARG A 56 -18.07 -16.98 5.15
CA ARG A 56 -18.35 -16.52 6.52
C ARG A 56 -18.79 -15.07 6.52
N VAL A 57 -19.48 -14.66 7.57
CA VAL A 57 -19.78 -13.26 7.91
C VAL A 57 -19.16 -12.93 9.25
N VAL A 58 -18.86 -11.64 9.50
CA VAL A 58 -18.54 -11.15 10.84
C VAL A 58 -19.81 -10.57 11.47
N ASN A 59 -20.14 -11.04 12.66
CA ASN A 59 -21.27 -10.56 13.44
C ASN A 59 -20.94 -9.24 14.13
N SER A 60 -21.95 -8.52 14.60
CA SER A 60 -21.77 -7.23 15.28
C SER A 60 -20.92 -7.31 16.56
N ASP A 61 -20.83 -8.50 17.17
CA ASP A 61 -19.99 -8.77 18.35
C ASP A 61 -18.55 -9.19 17.98
N GLY A 62 -18.22 -9.26 16.69
CA GLY A 62 -16.92 -9.67 16.16
C GLY A 62 -16.74 -11.18 16.00
N SER A 63 -17.72 -12.00 16.38
CA SER A 63 -17.69 -13.45 16.11
C SER A 63 -17.95 -13.74 14.62
N THR A 64 -17.50 -14.90 14.13
CA THR A 64 -17.80 -15.32 12.76
C THR A 64 -18.92 -16.36 12.70
N SER A 65 -19.67 -16.37 11.60
CA SER A 65 -20.72 -17.36 11.32
C SER A 65 -20.72 -17.74 9.85
N PRO A 66 -21.24 -18.92 9.46
CA PRO A 66 -21.40 -19.26 8.05
C PRO A 66 -22.23 -18.21 7.32
N TRP A 67 -21.87 -17.92 6.07
CA TRP A 67 -22.63 -17.05 5.20
C TRP A 67 -23.78 -17.81 4.58
N VAL A 68 -25.00 -17.44 4.98
CA VAL A 68 -26.25 -18.05 4.56
C VAL A 68 -27.21 -16.94 4.18
N SER A 69 -27.96 -17.12 3.08
CA SER A 69 -29.03 -16.21 2.69
C SER A 69 -30.15 -16.18 3.75
N PRO A 70 -30.99 -15.13 3.78
CA PRO A 70 -32.18 -15.10 4.64
C PRO A 70 -33.08 -16.35 4.52
N GLY A 71 -33.17 -16.93 3.32
CA GLY A 71 -33.91 -18.16 3.01
C GLY A 71 -33.20 -19.47 3.36
N GLY A 72 -31.96 -19.43 3.87
CA GLY A 72 -31.24 -20.62 4.33
C GLY A 72 -30.26 -21.24 3.32
N THR A 73 -29.99 -20.57 2.19
CA THR A 73 -29.05 -21.07 1.17
C THR A 73 -27.61 -20.73 1.57
N ALA A 74 -26.72 -21.72 1.62
CA ALA A 74 -25.30 -21.48 1.90
C ALA A 74 -24.63 -20.74 0.73
N LEU A 75 -23.77 -19.76 1.06
CA LEU A 75 -23.14 -18.85 0.10
C LEU A 75 -21.62 -18.86 0.28
N HIS A 76 -20.90 -18.57 -0.79
CA HIS A 76 -19.44 -18.38 -0.78
C HIS A 76 -19.00 -17.52 -1.95
N VAL A 77 -17.82 -16.91 -1.83
CA VAL A 77 -17.17 -16.20 -2.93
C VAL A 77 -16.43 -17.22 -3.81
N ALA A 78 -16.84 -17.35 -5.08
CA ALA A 78 -16.19 -18.23 -6.05
C ALA A 78 -14.88 -17.62 -6.59
N PHE A 79 -14.77 -16.29 -6.65
CA PHE A 79 -13.58 -15.56 -7.06
C PHE A 79 -13.64 -14.08 -6.64
N ALA A 80 -12.49 -13.49 -6.34
CA ALA A 80 -12.39 -12.05 -6.10
C ALA A 80 -11.26 -11.41 -6.92
N ALA A 81 -11.53 -10.20 -7.41
CA ALA A 81 -10.53 -9.34 -8.04
C ALA A 81 -10.50 -7.96 -7.36
N PRO A 82 -9.89 -7.84 -6.16
CA PRO A 82 -9.67 -6.55 -5.52
C PRO A 82 -8.66 -5.71 -6.34
N VAL A 83 -9.08 -4.50 -6.74
CA VAL A 83 -8.26 -3.54 -7.48
C VAL A 83 -7.88 -2.39 -6.55
N ILE A 84 -6.58 -2.10 -6.51
CA ILE A 84 -5.93 -1.18 -5.57
C ILE A 84 -6.47 -1.30 -4.14
N PRO A 85 -6.52 -2.52 -3.56
CA PRO A 85 -6.94 -2.69 -2.17
C PRO A 85 -5.86 -2.23 -1.20
N TRP A 86 -6.25 -1.95 0.05
CA TRP A 86 -5.37 -2.14 1.19
C TRP A 86 -5.51 -3.59 1.70
N SER A 87 -4.43 -4.10 2.28
CA SER A 87 -4.43 -5.30 3.12
C SER A 87 -4.46 -4.93 4.61
N ASP A 88 -3.83 -3.80 4.97
CA ASP A 88 -3.86 -3.20 6.29
C ASP A 88 -4.14 -1.69 6.16
N LEU A 89 -5.32 -1.26 6.59
CA LEU A 89 -5.75 0.12 6.45
C LEU A 89 -4.90 1.08 7.31
N ASP A 90 -4.43 0.64 8.49
CA ASP A 90 -3.56 1.46 9.34
C ASP A 90 -2.23 1.73 8.65
N TYR A 91 -1.55 0.69 8.17
CA TYR A 91 -0.29 0.86 7.43
C TYR A 91 -0.49 1.71 6.17
N SER A 92 -1.61 1.53 5.48
CA SER A 92 -1.85 2.23 4.23
C SER A 92 -1.96 3.76 4.40
N LEU A 93 -2.49 4.22 5.53
CA LEU A 93 -2.68 5.64 5.84
C LEU A 93 -1.55 6.21 6.72
N LEU A 94 -1.00 5.40 7.62
CA LEU A 94 0.08 5.72 8.55
C LEU A 94 1.20 4.66 8.44
N PRO A 95 1.92 4.56 7.32
CA PRO A 95 3.00 3.57 7.18
C PRO A 95 4.12 3.84 8.18
N ASN A 96 4.62 2.77 8.81
CA ASN A 96 5.76 2.84 9.72
C ASN A 96 7.07 2.27 9.12
N GLY A 97 6.97 1.63 7.95
CA GLY A 97 8.10 1.05 7.22
C GLY A 97 8.58 -0.31 7.74
N ARG A 98 7.73 -1.09 8.43
CA ARG A 98 8.06 -2.45 8.91
C ARG A 98 7.65 -3.59 7.97
N THR A 99 6.75 -3.34 7.02
CA THR A 99 6.48 -4.28 5.93
C THR A 99 7.70 -4.45 5.03
N LEU A 100 8.00 -5.72 4.70
CA LEU A 100 9.00 -6.09 3.71
C LEU A 100 8.37 -7.03 2.66
N ASP A 101 8.55 -6.73 1.38
CA ASP A 101 8.00 -7.52 0.27
C ASP A 101 8.61 -8.95 0.14
N THR A 102 9.66 -9.21 0.92
CA THR A 102 10.41 -10.48 0.99
C THR A 102 10.13 -11.29 2.26
N ALA A 103 9.26 -10.81 3.15
CA ALA A 103 8.94 -11.48 4.40
C ALA A 103 7.43 -11.50 4.67
N ILE A 104 7.01 -12.37 5.58
CA ILE A 104 5.67 -12.30 6.18
C ILE A 104 5.72 -11.26 7.29
N THR A 105 4.88 -10.24 7.19
CA THR A 105 4.77 -9.20 8.22
C THR A 105 4.17 -9.81 9.48
N SER A 106 4.80 -9.63 10.65
CA SER A 106 4.18 -10.10 11.89
C SER A 106 2.94 -9.27 12.22
N PRO A 107 1.92 -9.81 12.91
CA PRO A 107 0.65 -9.11 13.14
C PRO A 107 0.73 -7.80 13.94
N THR A 108 1.88 -7.48 14.53
CA THR A 108 2.09 -6.27 15.33
C THR A 108 3.11 -5.31 14.72
N ALA A 109 3.76 -5.70 13.62
CA ALA A 109 4.87 -4.94 13.06
C ALA A 109 4.42 -3.59 12.50
N ASP A 110 3.27 -3.54 11.83
CA ASP A 110 2.76 -2.31 11.22
C ASP A 110 2.05 -1.41 12.25
N LEU A 111 1.62 -1.97 13.39
CA LEU A 111 0.97 -1.25 14.48
C LEU A 111 1.96 -0.62 15.47
N SER A 112 3.23 -1.04 15.48
CA SER A 112 4.22 -0.57 16.45
C SER A 112 5.63 -0.40 15.87
N PRO A 113 6.19 0.83 15.88
CA PRO A 113 5.56 2.07 16.34
C PRO A 113 4.44 2.55 15.38
N PHE A 114 3.56 3.43 15.86
CA PHE A 114 2.65 4.19 14.99
C PHE A 114 3.43 4.88 13.86
N GLY A 115 2.91 4.80 12.64
CA GLY A 115 3.60 5.30 11.46
C GLY A 115 3.52 6.81 11.27
N VAL A 116 3.68 7.23 10.03
CA VAL A 116 3.66 8.64 9.61
C VAL A 116 2.43 8.84 8.73
N GLU A 117 1.50 9.70 9.13
CA GLU A 117 0.29 10.01 8.36
C GLU A 117 0.63 10.51 6.95
N LYS A 118 0.02 9.89 5.93
CA LYS A 118 -0.05 10.41 4.56
C LYS A 118 -1.01 11.60 4.51
N GLN A 119 -0.58 12.72 5.10
CA GLN A 119 -1.35 13.92 5.40
C GLN A 119 -2.24 14.40 4.26
N SER A 120 -1.70 14.55 3.03
CA SER A 120 -2.51 15.05 1.90
C SER A 120 -3.65 14.10 1.52
N PHE A 121 -3.43 12.78 1.60
CA PHE A 121 -4.48 11.79 1.39
C PHE A 121 -5.52 11.77 2.51
N VAL A 122 -5.09 11.66 3.76
CA VAL A 122 -6.01 11.55 4.91
C VAL A 122 -6.91 12.79 5.00
N THR A 123 -6.33 13.99 4.82
CA THR A 123 -7.10 15.24 4.75
C THR A 123 -8.06 15.28 3.56
N GLY A 124 -7.59 14.88 2.38
CA GLY A 124 -8.42 14.84 1.17
C GLY A 124 -9.61 13.89 1.30
N LEU A 125 -9.36 12.65 1.74
CA LEU A 125 -10.38 11.63 1.96
C LEU A 125 -11.42 12.08 2.97
N PHE A 126 -10.98 12.62 4.12
CA PHE A 126 -11.89 13.14 5.15
C PHE A 126 -12.80 14.27 4.63
N ALA A 127 -12.26 15.17 3.79
CA ALA A 127 -13.05 16.24 3.20
C ALA A 127 -14.11 15.74 2.18
N THR A 128 -13.89 14.56 1.57
CA THR A 128 -14.75 14.02 0.50
C THR A 128 -15.85 13.07 0.96
N ALA A 129 -15.88 12.65 2.24
CA ALA A 129 -16.89 11.72 2.70
C ALA A 129 -18.28 12.34 3.01
N PRO A 130 -18.42 13.59 3.50
CA PRO A 130 -19.74 14.19 3.78
C PRO A 130 -20.72 14.25 2.59
N PRO A 131 -20.26 14.42 1.32
CA PRO A 131 -21.12 14.26 0.15
C PRO A 131 -21.65 12.83 -0.08
N ASN A 132 -20.99 11.81 0.47
CA ASN A 132 -21.20 10.39 0.16
C ASN A 132 -21.79 9.57 1.32
N GLY A 133 -21.94 10.17 2.51
CA GLY A 133 -22.49 9.51 3.68
C GLY A 133 -22.44 10.40 4.93
N TYR A 134 -22.73 9.82 6.10
CA TYR A 134 -22.75 10.56 7.36
C TYR A 134 -21.63 10.10 8.29
N TYR A 135 -20.87 11.05 8.84
CA TYR A 135 -20.02 10.77 9.99
C TYR A 135 -20.87 10.63 11.25
N ALA A 136 -20.47 9.70 12.13
CA ALA A 136 -21.02 9.68 13.47
C ALA A 136 -20.68 11.02 14.16
N PRO A 137 -21.63 11.63 14.90
CA PRO A 137 -21.30 12.78 15.74
C PRO A 137 -20.15 12.42 16.71
N PRO A 138 -19.21 13.34 16.97
CA PRO A 138 -18.11 13.09 17.90
C PRO A 138 -18.58 12.56 19.25
N GLY A 139 -17.94 11.50 19.73
CA GLY A 139 -18.24 10.81 21.00
C GLY A 139 -19.51 9.95 21.01
N SER A 140 -20.29 9.91 19.91
CA SER A 140 -21.56 9.16 19.87
C SER A 140 -21.39 7.67 19.58
N ASN A 141 -20.37 7.30 18.79
CA ASN A 141 -20.03 5.92 18.47
C ASN A 141 -18.52 5.81 18.25
N PRO A 142 -17.74 5.32 19.24
CA PRO A 142 -16.29 5.29 19.13
C PRO A 142 -15.77 4.45 17.96
N GLN A 143 -16.54 3.46 17.49
CA GLN A 143 -16.18 2.58 16.35
C GLN A 143 -16.44 3.21 14.98
N ALA A 144 -17.01 4.42 14.93
CA ALA A 144 -17.32 5.13 13.69
C ALA A 144 -17.05 6.64 13.81
N ASP A 145 -16.32 7.07 14.84
CA ASP A 145 -16.06 8.47 15.13
C ASP A 145 -14.87 9.00 14.32
N LEU A 146 -15.05 8.98 13.00
CA LEU A 146 -14.01 9.38 12.05
C LEU A 146 -13.58 10.84 12.23
N THR A 147 -14.45 11.69 12.82
CA THR A 147 -14.11 13.08 13.11
C THR A 147 -13.09 13.18 14.24
N THR A 148 -13.28 12.44 15.34
CA THR A 148 -12.30 12.39 16.43
C THR A 148 -11.03 11.67 15.99
N TRP A 149 -11.14 10.54 15.27
CA TRP A 149 -9.97 9.80 14.77
C TRP A 149 -9.10 10.67 13.85
N PHE A 150 -9.73 11.41 12.93
CA PHE A 150 -9.04 12.36 12.06
C PHE A 150 -8.31 13.43 12.87
N ALA A 151 -8.99 14.03 13.86
CA ALA A 151 -8.41 15.08 14.70
C ALA A 151 -7.21 14.59 15.52
N ASP A 152 -7.26 13.38 16.08
CA ASP A 152 -6.18 12.80 16.89
C ASP A 152 -4.94 12.47 16.04
N ILE A 153 -5.13 11.79 14.90
CA ILE A 153 -4.03 11.51 13.96
C ILE A 153 -3.42 12.82 13.46
N ASN A 154 -4.25 13.83 13.15
CA ASN A 154 -3.80 15.16 12.73
C ASN A 154 -3.19 15.99 13.86
N ALA A 155 -3.35 15.60 15.13
CA ALA A 155 -2.65 16.25 16.24
C ALA A 155 -1.17 15.84 16.26
N GLY A 156 -0.83 14.65 15.76
CA GLY A 156 0.53 14.14 15.67
C GLY A 156 1.05 13.52 16.96
N GLU A 157 2.35 13.22 16.99
CA GLU A 157 2.99 12.57 18.13
C GLU A 157 2.93 13.41 19.41
N PRO A 158 2.91 12.80 20.62
CA PRO A 158 3.04 11.37 20.91
C PRO A 158 1.73 10.56 20.81
N TYR A 159 1.68 9.61 19.87
CA TYR A 159 0.53 8.68 19.73
C TYR A 159 0.49 7.61 20.83
N ASP A 160 1.66 7.13 21.28
CA ASP A 160 1.78 6.03 22.24
C ASP A 160 1.31 6.37 23.66
N THR A 161 1.07 7.66 23.93
CA THR A 161 0.55 8.14 25.22
C THR A 161 -0.96 8.39 25.21
N ASN A 162 -1.60 8.31 24.04
CA ASN A 162 -3.02 8.54 23.85
C ASN A 162 -3.76 7.20 23.71
N PRO A 163 -4.58 6.80 24.70
CA PRO A 163 -5.36 5.56 24.62
C PRO A 163 -6.32 5.52 23.42
N GLN A 164 -6.73 6.68 22.91
CA GLN A 164 -7.61 6.77 21.75
C GLN A 164 -6.88 6.32 20.47
N ASP A 165 -5.62 6.69 20.28
CA ASP A 165 -4.83 6.26 19.12
C ASP A 165 -4.64 4.72 19.12
N GLN A 166 -4.37 4.14 20.30
CA GLN A 166 -4.30 2.69 20.45
C GLN A 166 -5.64 2.01 20.17
N PHE A 167 -6.75 2.57 20.65
CA PHE A 167 -8.08 2.06 20.35
C PHE A 167 -8.37 2.10 18.85
N VAL A 168 -8.02 3.17 18.15
CA VAL A 168 -8.24 3.32 16.71
C VAL A 168 -7.44 2.28 15.93
N ALA A 169 -6.14 2.13 16.24
CA ALA A 169 -5.32 1.10 15.59
C ALA A 169 -5.84 -0.32 15.86
N ASP A 170 -6.19 -0.64 17.09
CA ASP A 170 -6.76 -1.96 17.41
C ASP A 170 -8.11 -2.19 16.73
N GLN A 171 -8.92 -1.14 16.57
CA GLN A 171 -10.21 -1.19 15.87
C GLN A 171 -10.00 -1.45 14.38
N ILE A 172 -9.14 -0.68 13.73
CA ILE A 172 -8.82 -0.78 12.29
C ILE A 172 -8.20 -2.13 11.97
N ALA A 173 -7.12 -2.49 12.66
CA ALA A 173 -6.46 -3.78 12.49
C ALA A 173 -7.43 -4.96 12.65
N ARG A 174 -8.37 -4.88 13.59
CA ARG A 174 -9.27 -6.00 13.88
C ARG A 174 -10.43 -6.16 12.91
N TYR A 175 -10.97 -5.07 12.37
CA TYR A 175 -12.26 -5.09 11.68
C TYR A 175 -12.28 -4.42 10.30
N HIS A 176 -11.17 -3.87 9.84
CA HIS A 176 -11.10 -3.11 8.58
C HIS A 176 -9.89 -3.53 7.73
N SER A 177 -9.17 -4.57 8.13
CA SER A 177 -7.86 -4.92 7.59
C SER A 177 -7.82 -6.41 7.24
N PRO A 178 -8.02 -6.76 5.95
CA PRO A 178 -8.04 -8.14 5.48
C PRO A 178 -6.83 -8.99 5.87
N TYR A 179 -5.66 -8.37 6.06
CA TYR A 179 -4.45 -9.06 6.49
C TYR A 179 -4.65 -9.79 7.82
N TYR A 180 -5.28 -9.13 8.79
CA TYR A 180 -5.46 -9.68 10.14
C TYR A 180 -6.66 -10.64 10.24
N LEU A 181 -7.61 -10.52 9.31
CA LEU A 181 -8.59 -11.59 9.08
C LEU A 181 -7.93 -12.87 8.60
N LEU A 182 -6.96 -12.76 7.68
CA LEU A 182 -6.27 -13.90 7.09
C LEU A 182 -5.28 -14.56 8.06
N ASP A 183 -4.49 -13.76 8.80
CA ASP A 183 -3.52 -14.25 9.78
C ASP A 183 -4.16 -14.75 11.08
N ASN A 184 -5.44 -14.40 11.32
CA ASN A 184 -6.22 -14.75 12.49
C ASN A 184 -5.66 -14.19 13.81
N ALA A 185 -4.97 -13.05 13.79
CA ALA A 185 -4.37 -12.41 14.96
C ALA A 185 -5.41 -12.05 16.03
N TYR A 186 -6.64 -11.74 15.61
CA TYR A 186 -7.74 -11.37 16.50
C TYR A 186 -8.80 -12.47 16.69
N GLY A 187 -8.51 -13.71 16.30
CA GLY A 187 -9.35 -14.87 16.61
C GLY A 187 -10.67 -14.95 15.82
N SER A 188 -10.74 -14.36 14.63
CA SER A 188 -11.89 -14.46 13.71
C SER A 188 -12.07 -15.87 13.11
N GLY A 189 -11.09 -16.76 13.31
CA GLY A 189 -11.00 -18.10 12.75
C GLY A 189 -10.23 -18.09 11.44
N GLN A 190 -9.25 -18.97 11.30
CA GLN A 190 -8.49 -19.12 10.07
C GLN A 190 -9.34 -19.82 9.00
N ALA A 191 -9.51 -19.19 7.83
CA ALA A 191 -10.19 -19.80 6.68
C ALA A 191 -9.45 -19.52 5.38
N ARG A 192 -9.50 -20.49 4.46
CA ARG A 192 -8.92 -20.33 3.13
C ARG A 192 -9.69 -19.23 2.38
N PRO A 193 -9.00 -18.20 1.85
CA PRO A 193 -9.66 -17.18 1.06
C PRO A 193 -10.17 -17.74 -0.27
N ALA A 194 -11.06 -17.01 -0.94
CA ALA A 194 -11.45 -17.31 -2.31
C ALA A 194 -10.24 -17.25 -3.28
N PRO A 195 -10.31 -17.84 -4.48
CA PRO A 195 -9.35 -17.57 -5.54
C PRO A 195 -9.26 -16.07 -5.85
N LEU A 196 -8.03 -15.57 -6.08
CA LEU A 196 -7.72 -14.14 -6.11
C LEU A 196 -6.94 -13.69 -7.36
N LEU A 197 -7.30 -12.52 -7.88
CA LEU A 197 -6.41 -11.65 -8.65
C LEU A 197 -6.30 -10.32 -7.91
N ILE A 198 -5.17 -10.09 -7.25
CA ILE A 198 -4.90 -8.83 -6.55
C ILE A 198 -4.17 -7.91 -7.53
N ALA A 199 -4.58 -6.66 -7.63
CA ALA A 199 -3.99 -5.72 -8.57
C ALA A 199 -3.70 -4.36 -7.92
N ASN A 200 -2.44 -3.93 -7.88
CA ASN A 200 -2.05 -2.65 -7.28
C ASN A 200 -1.19 -1.79 -8.24
N GLY A 201 -1.07 -0.50 -7.93
CA GLY A 201 -0.32 0.46 -8.72
C GLY A 201 1.08 0.74 -8.18
N PHE A 202 2.10 0.81 -9.04
CA PHE A 202 3.47 1.18 -8.60
C PHE A 202 3.57 2.65 -8.16
N ALA A 203 2.84 3.56 -8.84
CA ALA A 203 2.71 4.97 -8.47
C ALA A 203 1.43 5.27 -7.69
N ASP A 204 0.74 4.25 -7.18
CA ASP A 204 -0.35 4.44 -6.24
C ASP A 204 0.24 4.80 -4.88
N ASP A 205 0.23 6.09 -4.55
CA ASP A 205 0.81 6.56 -3.30
C ASP A 205 -0.12 6.36 -2.09
N LEU A 206 -1.36 5.92 -2.31
CA LEU A 206 -2.33 5.61 -1.25
C LEU A 206 -2.24 4.13 -0.86
N PHE A 207 -2.46 3.23 -1.82
CA PHE A 207 -2.44 1.77 -1.67
C PHE A 207 -1.40 1.12 -2.61
N PRO A 208 -0.11 1.34 -2.32
CA PRO A 208 0.99 0.85 -3.15
C PRO A 208 1.05 -0.69 -3.21
N VAL A 209 1.85 -1.21 -4.15
CA VAL A 209 1.96 -2.65 -4.45
C VAL A 209 2.31 -3.52 -3.23
N ASP A 210 2.99 -2.98 -2.23
CA ASP A 210 3.28 -3.71 -0.99
C ASP A 210 2.03 -4.10 -0.20
N GLU A 211 0.88 -3.43 -0.36
CA GLU A 211 -0.38 -3.91 0.22
C GLU A 211 -0.81 -5.25 -0.38
N GLY A 212 -0.89 -5.33 -1.71
CA GLY A 212 -1.24 -6.56 -2.41
C GLY A 212 -0.20 -7.67 -2.19
N VAL A 213 1.09 -7.33 -2.21
CA VAL A 213 2.18 -8.29 -2.00
C VAL A 213 2.21 -8.81 -0.55
N ARG A 214 1.91 -7.98 0.44
CA ARG A 214 1.82 -8.39 1.86
C ARG A 214 0.77 -9.47 2.05
N TYR A 215 -0.44 -9.25 1.55
CA TYR A 215 -1.51 -10.25 1.60
C TYR A 215 -1.14 -11.51 0.79
N TYR A 216 -0.63 -11.33 -0.43
CA TYR A 216 -0.22 -12.42 -1.32
C TYR A 216 0.80 -13.36 -0.68
N ASN A 217 1.82 -12.81 -0.02
CA ASN A 217 2.86 -13.59 0.63
C ASN A 217 2.26 -14.41 1.79
N LEU A 218 1.37 -13.81 2.58
CA LEU A 218 0.68 -14.49 3.67
C LEU A 218 -0.25 -15.60 3.16
N ASP A 219 -1.09 -15.34 2.15
CA ASP A 219 -1.97 -16.34 1.54
C ASP A 219 -1.16 -17.54 1.03
N ARG A 220 -0.08 -17.29 0.28
CA ARG A 220 0.79 -18.38 -0.22
C ARG A 220 1.49 -19.14 0.90
N SER A 221 1.79 -18.50 2.03
CA SER A 221 2.40 -19.13 3.20
C SER A 221 1.40 -20.03 3.94
N LEU A 222 0.18 -19.54 4.19
CA LEU A 222 -0.85 -20.25 4.94
C LEU A 222 -1.57 -21.31 4.08
N TYR A 223 -1.74 -21.02 2.78
CA TYR A 223 -2.47 -21.85 1.83
C TYR A 223 -1.70 -22.03 0.50
N PRO A 224 -0.61 -22.84 0.47
CA PRO A 224 0.25 -23.00 -0.71
C PRO A 224 -0.43 -23.48 -2.01
N GLY A 225 -1.67 -23.99 -1.92
CA GLY A 225 -2.49 -24.41 -3.06
C GLY A 225 -3.68 -23.49 -3.36
N ASN A 226 -3.79 -22.34 -2.70
CA ASN A 226 -4.82 -21.36 -3.03
C ASN A 226 -4.46 -20.65 -4.36
N PRO A 227 -5.39 -20.54 -5.33
CA PRO A 227 -5.11 -19.81 -6.55
C PRO A 227 -5.05 -18.31 -6.28
N VAL A 228 -3.86 -17.72 -6.38
CA VAL A 228 -3.64 -16.29 -6.23
C VAL A 228 -2.68 -15.77 -7.30
N ALA A 229 -3.03 -14.63 -7.90
CA ALA A 229 -2.23 -13.94 -8.90
C ALA A 229 -2.09 -12.44 -8.57
N LEU A 230 -1.00 -11.85 -9.05
CA LEU A 230 -0.74 -10.40 -8.99
C LEU A 230 -0.74 -9.81 -10.40
N LEU A 231 -1.35 -8.63 -10.54
CA LEU A 231 -1.20 -7.76 -11.70
C LEU A 231 -0.92 -6.34 -11.24
N ASP A 232 0.33 -5.91 -11.37
CA ASP A 232 0.78 -4.61 -10.90
C ASP A 232 1.13 -3.69 -12.08
N GLY A 233 0.86 -2.40 -11.99
CA GLY A 233 1.08 -1.53 -13.14
C GLY A 233 0.90 -0.04 -12.92
N ASP A 234 0.85 0.69 -14.04
CA ASP A 234 0.62 2.13 -14.08
C ASP A 234 -0.89 2.46 -14.06
N PHE A 235 -1.55 2.09 -12.96
CA PHE A 235 -2.94 2.38 -12.64
C PHE A 235 -3.12 2.49 -11.12
N GLY A 236 -4.14 3.21 -10.67
CA GLY A 236 -4.45 3.35 -9.24
C GLY A 236 -4.71 4.80 -8.84
N HIS A 237 -4.62 5.07 -7.54
CA HIS A 237 -4.68 6.44 -7.04
C HIS A 237 -3.49 7.26 -7.52
N MET A 238 -3.57 8.56 -7.29
CA MET A 238 -2.47 9.47 -7.56
C MET A 238 -1.19 8.98 -6.86
N ARG A 239 -0.02 9.04 -7.49
CA ARG A 239 0.33 9.67 -8.77
C ARG A 239 0.09 8.84 -10.04
N SER A 240 -0.46 7.63 -9.95
CA SER A 240 -0.64 6.74 -11.10
C SER A 240 -1.24 7.42 -12.33
N GLN A 241 -0.72 7.07 -13.51
CA GLN A 241 -1.10 7.72 -14.78
C GLN A 241 -2.37 7.12 -15.37
N ASN A 242 -2.76 5.92 -14.92
CA ASN A 242 -3.99 5.25 -15.33
C ASN A 242 -4.09 5.07 -16.85
N LYS A 243 -2.98 4.63 -17.48
CA LYS A 243 -2.88 4.54 -18.93
C LYS A 243 -3.87 3.54 -19.51
N ALA A 244 -4.46 3.89 -20.66
CA ALA A 244 -5.56 3.15 -21.24
C ALA A 244 -5.21 1.70 -21.63
N ASP A 245 -3.98 1.48 -22.11
CA ASP A 245 -3.46 0.16 -22.45
C ASP A 245 -3.34 -0.74 -21.20
N VAL A 246 -2.80 -0.20 -20.10
CA VAL A 246 -2.67 -0.92 -18.83
C VAL A 246 -4.05 -1.20 -18.21
N LYS A 247 -4.96 -0.22 -18.21
CA LYS A 247 -6.35 -0.44 -17.74
C LYS A 247 -7.08 -1.48 -18.58
N THR A 248 -6.86 -1.51 -19.90
CA THR A 248 -7.43 -2.53 -20.78
C THR A 248 -6.89 -3.92 -20.44
N LEU A 249 -5.58 -4.04 -20.18
CA LEU A 249 -4.97 -5.28 -19.71
C LEU A 249 -5.60 -5.74 -18.39
N LEU A 250 -5.75 -4.84 -17.41
CA LEU A 250 -6.38 -5.12 -16.12
C LEU A 250 -7.82 -5.63 -16.30
N SER A 251 -8.67 -4.89 -17.02
CA SER A 251 -10.06 -5.30 -17.25
C SER A 251 -10.17 -6.65 -17.97
N ASN A 252 -9.31 -6.91 -18.97
CA ASN A 252 -9.28 -8.20 -19.66
C ASN A 252 -8.84 -9.34 -18.74
N ARG A 253 -7.85 -9.09 -17.86
CA ARG A 253 -7.38 -10.08 -16.89
C ARG A 253 -8.47 -10.41 -15.89
N ILE A 254 -9.10 -9.40 -15.28
CA ILE A 254 -10.23 -9.58 -14.37
C ILE A 254 -11.32 -10.41 -15.05
N LYS A 255 -11.74 -10.02 -16.26
CA LYS A 255 -12.76 -10.74 -17.03
C LYS A 255 -12.40 -12.21 -17.24
N SER A 256 -11.14 -12.52 -17.58
CA SER A 256 -10.71 -13.91 -17.79
C SER A 256 -10.83 -14.78 -16.53
N PHE A 257 -10.55 -14.22 -15.35
CA PHE A 257 -10.73 -14.94 -14.09
C PHE A 257 -12.20 -15.10 -13.72
N PHE A 258 -13.03 -14.07 -13.89
CA PHE A 258 -14.48 -14.20 -13.70
C PHE A 258 -15.09 -15.23 -14.66
N ASP A 259 -14.68 -15.23 -15.94
CA ASP A 259 -15.14 -16.22 -16.90
C ASP A 259 -14.82 -17.65 -16.43
N TYR A 260 -13.60 -17.91 -15.95
CA TYR A 260 -13.21 -19.24 -15.48
C TYR A 260 -13.84 -19.64 -14.13
N TYR A 261 -13.58 -18.86 -13.07
CA TYR A 261 -13.93 -19.25 -11.71
C TYR A 261 -15.42 -19.05 -11.37
N VAL A 262 -16.05 -18.03 -11.95
CA VAL A 262 -17.46 -17.72 -11.65
C VAL A 262 -18.38 -18.36 -12.70
N ARG A 263 -18.06 -18.20 -13.99
CA ARG A 263 -18.95 -18.64 -15.07
C ARG A 263 -18.66 -20.06 -15.58
N GLY A 264 -17.53 -20.66 -15.21
CA GLY A 264 -17.12 -21.99 -15.71
C GLY A 264 -16.78 -22.00 -17.20
N LEU A 265 -16.29 -20.88 -17.74
CA LEU A 265 -15.99 -20.68 -19.15
C LEU A 265 -14.47 -20.55 -19.38
N GLY A 266 -14.00 -21.07 -20.51
CA GLY A 266 -12.60 -20.93 -20.93
C GLY A 266 -11.63 -21.79 -20.13
N SER A 267 -10.34 -21.51 -20.29
CA SER A 267 -9.25 -22.19 -19.58
C SER A 267 -8.85 -21.43 -18.32
N GLN A 268 -8.24 -22.13 -17.36
CA GLN A 268 -7.69 -21.50 -16.16
C GLN A 268 -6.73 -20.35 -16.55
N PRO A 269 -6.95 -19.12 -16.06
CA PRO A 269 -6.04 -18.02 -16.28
C PRO A 269 -4.67 -18.30 -15.68
N GLN A 270 -3.63 -17.72 -16.27
CA GLN A 270 -2.28 -17.81 -15.73
C GLN A 270 -2.22 -17.23 -14.31
N LEU A 271 -1.64 -17.99 -13.38
CA LEU A 271 -1.29 -17.50 -12.03
C LEU A 271 0.14 -16.95 -12.02
N GLY A 272 0.56 -16.40 -10.87
CA GLY A 272 1.87 -15.77 -10.70
C GLY A 272 1.77 -14.25 -10.67
N ALA A 273 2.86 -13.57 -10.99
CA ALA A 273 2.94 -12.12 -10.96
C ALA A 273 3.15 -11.55 -12.37
N THR A 274 2.40 -10.50 -12.70
CA THR A 274 2.51 -9.73 -13.93
C THR A 274 2.73 -8.26 -13.58
N ALA A 275 3.70 -7.61 -14.22
CA ALA A 275 3.98 -6.20 -13.96
C ALA A 275 4.12 -5.39 -15.25
N MET A 276 3.57 -4.18 -15.24
CA MET A 276 3.77 -3.14 -16.26
C MET A 276 4.54 -1.98 -15.64
N THR A 277 5.59 -1.49 -16.29
CA THR A 277 6.38 -0.38 -15.74
C THR A 277 5.76 0.96 -16.08
N GLU A 278 5.92 1.92 -15.18
CA GLU A 278 5.67 3.33 -15.45
C GLU A 278 6.64 3.84 -16.52
N THR A 279 6.17 4.80 -17.31
CA THR A 279 6.99 5.49 -18.31
C THR A 279 6.56 6.95 -18.42
N CYS A 280 7.51 7.82 -18.76
CA CYS A 280 7.27 9.23 -19.04
C CYS A 280 7.79 9.60 -20.44
N PRO A 281 7.14 10.54 -21.16
CA PRO A 281 5.94 11.31 -20.78
C PRO A 281 4.68 10.43 -20.65
N SER A 282 3.60 10.95 -20.07
CA SER A 282 2.37 10.19 -19.79
C SER A 282 1.66 9.63 -21.02
N THR A 283 1.98 10.15 -22.20
CA THR A 283 1.50 9.67 -23.49
C THR A 283 2.29 8.48 -24.04
N ALA A 284 3.47 8.18 -23.49
CA ALA A 284 4.22 7.00 -23.86
C ALA A 284 3.56 5.73 -23.30
N PRO A 285 3.55 4.60 -24.03
CA PRO A 285 3.03 3.34 -23.51
C PRO A 285 3.84 2.85 -22.30
N SER A 286 3.19 2.12 -21.39
CA SER A 286 3.90 1.45 -20.30
C SER A 286 4.80 0.34 -20.82
N GLY A 287 5.87 0.03 -20.08
CA GLY A 287 6.76 -1.09 -20.41
C GLY A 287 6.20 -2.43 -19.91
N GLY A 288 6.71 -3.54 -20.45
CA GLY A 288 6.23 -4.90 -20.13
C GLY A 288 5.29 -5.48 -21.20
N PRO A 289 4.46 -6.48 -20.86
CA PRO A 289 4.33 -7.11 -19.55
C PRO A 289 5.55 -7.94 -19.16
N TYR A 290 5.97 -7.82 -17.90
CA TYR A 290 6.92 -8.72 -17.26
C TYR A 290 6.13 -9.78 -16.47
N THR A 291 6.39 -11.06 -16.73
CA THR A 291 5.67 -12.16 -16.06
C THR A 291 6.62 -13.11 -15.36
N ALA A 292 6.24 -13.60 -14.19
CA ALA A 292 6.95 -14.64 -13.46
C ALA A 292 5.99 -15.51 -12.61
N GLY A 293 6.46 -16.66 -12.12
CA GLY A 293 5.65 -17.56 -11.28
C GLY A 293 5.39 -17.05 -9.85
N SER A 294 6.10 -16.01 -9.42
CA SER A 294 5.96 -15.35 -8.12
C SER A 294 6.43 -13.90 -8.22
N TRP A 295 6.05 -13.08 -7.22
CA TRP A 295 6.58 -11.73 -7.04
C TRP A 295 8.12 -11.70 -7.07
N SER A 296 8.77 -12.51 -6.22
CA SER A 296 10.24 -12.59 -6.13
C SER A 296 10.94 -12.98 -7.44
N ALA A 297 10.26 -13.72 -8.33
CA ALA A 297 10.81 -14.13 -9.61
C ALA A 297 10.71 -13.04 -10.70
N LEU A 298 10.02 -11.92 -10.44
CA LEU A 298 9.99 -10.77 -11.36
C LEU A 298 11.36 -10.08 -11.44
N HIS A 299 12.10 -10.04 -10.33
CA HIS A 299 13.38 -9.34 -10.16
C HIS A 299 14.50 -10.28 -9.68
N PRO A 300 15.03 -11.16 -10.53
CA PRO A 300 16.04 -12.15 -10.12
C PRO A 300 17.42 -11.55 -9.80
N LYS A 301 17.62 -10.23 -9.99
CA LYS A 301 18.90 -9.55 -9.80
C LYS A 301 18.72 -8.31 -8.94
N ALA A 302 19.86 -7.75 -8.51
CA ALA A 302 19.88 -6.47 -7.82
C ALA A 302 21.04 -5.59 -8.29
N VAL A 303 20.80 -4.27 -8.33
CA VAL A 303 21.86 -3.27 -8.37
C VAL A 303 22.13 -2.83 -6.94
N SER A 304 23.36 -3.04 -6.47
CA SER A 304 23.76 -2.67 -5.11
C SER A 304 24.65 -1.44 -5.09
N PHE A 305 24.49 -0.63 -4.06
CA PHE A 305 25.32 0.54 -3.79
C PHE A 305 25.65 0.62 -2.29
N ARG A 306 26.85 1.10 -1.96
CA ARG A 306 27.30 1.26 -0.57
C ARG A 306 27.97 2.60 -0.37
N SER A 307 27.72 3.21 0.79
CA SER A 307 28.38 4.43 1.25
C SER A 307 28.67 4.35 2.74
N ALA A 308 29.96 4.35 3.10
CA ALA A 308 30.39 4.32 4.51
C ALA A 308 30.30 5.67 5.23
N PRO A 309 30.72 6.81 4.63
CA PRO A 309 30.74 8.10 5.32
C PRO A 309 29.36 8.51 5.86
N PRO A 310 29.31 9.07 7.08
CA PRO A 310 28.05 9.52 7.65
C PRO A 310 27.49 10.73 6.90
N GLN A 311 26.17 10.75 6.72
CA GLN A 311 25.41 11.94 6.34
C GLN A 311 24.33 12.21 7.40
N THR A 312 23.86 13.45 7.49
CA THR A 312 22.91 13.86 8.53
C THR A 312 21.57 14.22 7.92
N ILE A 313 20.51 13.66 8.49
CA ILE A 313 19.12 14.05 8.28
C ILE A 313 18.72 14.97 9.44
N VAL A 314 18.08 16.10 9.16
CA VAL A 314 17.51 17.00 10.17
C VAL A 314 16.01 17.18 9.92
N SER A 315 15.21 17.22 10.98
CA SER A 315 13.73 17.26 10.89
C SER A 315 13.17 18.41 10.04
N SER A 316 13.84 19.56 10.01
CA SER A 316 13.42 20.75 9.26
C SER A 316 14.06 20.90 7.88
N ALA A 317 14.96 19.99 7.48
CA ALA A 317 15.67 20.07 6.21
C ALA A 317 14.86 19.44 5.07
N GLY A 318 15.22 19.79 3.83
CA GLY A 318 14.45 19.45 2.64
C GLY A 318 13.73 20.66 2.05
N ASN A 319 13.48 20.60 0.74
CA ASN A 319 12.89 21.68 -0.02
C ASN A 319 11.38 21.48 -0.16
N PRO A 320 10.54 22.32 0.48
CA PRO A 320 9.09 22.18 0.42
C PRO A 320 8.53 22.38 -1.00
N THR A 321 9.21 23.14 -1.86
CA THR A 321 8.80 23.29 -3.28
C THR A 321 8.99 21.98 -4.05
N ILE A 322 10.03 21.20 -3.74
CA ILE A 322 10.20 19.87 -4.34
C ILE A 322 9.10 18.94 -3.85
N SER A 323 8.88 18.87 -2.53
CA SER A 323 7.82 18.05 -1.93
C SER A 323 6.44 18.37 -2.51
N GLN A 324 6.11 19.66 -2.66
CA GLN A 324 4.87 20.12 -3.27
C GLN A 324 4.74 19.70 -4.74
N ALA A 325 5.84 19.74 -5.51
CA ALA A 325 5.81 19.39 -6.94
C ALA A 325 5.51 17.90 -7.18
N ILE A 326 5.90 17.02 -6.25
CA ILE A 326 5.66 15.56 -6.31
C ILE A 326 4.58 15.08 -5.35
N ASP A 327 3.86 15.99 -4.69
CA ASP A 327 2.72 15.63 -3.86
C ASP A 327 1.65 14.92 -4.71
N PRO A 328 1.07 13.81 -4.24
CA PRO A 328 0.09 13.08 -5.03
C PRO A 328 -1.23 13.84 -5.24
N ILE A 329 -1.64 14.71 -4.32
CA ILE A 329 -2.93 15.40 -4.40
C ILE A 329 -2.85 16.73 -5.16
N SER A 330 -1.77 17.47 -4.95
CA SER A 330 -1.62 18.86 -5.38
C SER A 330 -0.36 19.11 -6.24
N GLY A 331 0.38 18.06 -6.57
CA GLY A 331 1.58 18.11 -7.41
C GLY A 331 1.32 17.79 -8.90
N GLY A 332 2.40 17.54 -9.64
CA GLY A 332 2.38 17.39 -11.10
C GLY A 332 2.13 15.98 -11.65
N GLY A 333 1.68 15.02 -10.83
CA GLY A 333 1.45 13.63 -11.25
C GLY A 333 2.74 12.81 -11.45
N ALA A 334 2.63 11.56 -11.94
CA ALA A 334 3.76 10.62 -12.05
C ALA A 334 4.97 11.20 -12.82
N CYS A 335 4.73 11.95 -13.88
CA CYS A 335 5.80 12.53 -14.71
C CYS A 335 6.26 13.92 -14.28
N ALA A 336 5.89 14.38 -13.06
CA ALA A 336 6.46 15.60 -12.50
C ALA A 336 7.98 15.48 -12.43
N THR A 337 8.67 16.54 -12.87
CA THR A 337 10.13 16.64 -12.75
C THR A 337 10.53 17.86 -11.94
N VAL A 338 11.56 17.69 -11.13
CA VAL A 338 12.20 18.78 -10.39
C VAL A 338 13.66 18.92 -10.83
N THR A 339 14.34 19.97 -10.39
CA THR A 339 15.78 20.12 -10.64
C THR A 339 16.55 19.04 -9.90
N ALA A 340 17.51 18.40 -10.55
CA ALA A 340 18.32 17.35 -9.96
C ALA A 340 19.42 17.86 -9.00
N THR A 341 19.29 19.07 -8.46
CA THR A 341 20.27 19.64 -7.53
C THR A 341 20.08 19.02 -6.15
N ASP A 342 21.18 18.65 -5.50
CA ASP A 342 21.12 18.16 -4.11
C ASP A 342 20.54 19.23 -3.18
N GLN A 343 19.64 18.82 -2.28
CA GLN A 343 18.88 19.76 -1.44
C GLN A 343 19.73 20.41 -0.32
N GLY A 344 20.99 20.00 -0.18
CA GLY A 344 21.96 20.61 0.73
C GLY A 344 22.00 19.97 2.13
N PRO A 345 22.55 20.68 3.13
CA PRO A 345 22.75 20.17 4.48
C PRO A 345 21.45 19.68 5.14
N GLY A 346 21.53 18.61 5.92
CA GLY A 346 20.38 18.03 6.62
C GLY A 346 19.52 17.08 5.77
N VAL A 347 19.89 16.85 4.51
CA VAL A 347 19.34 15.79 3.65
C VAL A 347 20.47 14.83 3.31
N ALA A 348 20.27 13.53 3.57
CA ALA A 348 21.25 12.52 3.18
C ALA A 348 21.00 12.09 1.73
N THR A 349 21.94 12.38 0.84
CA THR A 349 21.83 12.15 -0.61
C THR A 349 22.89 11.17 -1.10
N TYR A 350 22.45 10.15 -1.83
CA TYR A 350 23.31 9.09 -2.35
C TYR A 350 23.04 8.92 -3.85
N ARG A 351 24.05 9.21 -4.68
CA ARG A 351 23.99 9.02 -6.13
C ARG A 351 24.70 7.74 -6.50
N LEU A 352 23.98 6.87 -7.19
CA LEU A 352 24.53 5.62 -7.71
C LEU A 352 25.39 5.92 -8.95
N PRO A 353 26.28 4.99 -9.36
CA PRO A 353 26.88 5.06 -10.68
C PRO A 353 25.80 5.15 -11.75
N ALA A 354 26.05 5.96 -12.79
CA ALA A 354 25.16 6.03 -13.94
C ALA A 354 24.90 4.63 -14.52
N ALA A 355 23.65 4.37 -14.89
CA ALA A 355 23.25 3.10 -15.49
C ALA A 355 24.03 2.89 -16.80
N ARG A 356 24.60 1.68 -16.96
CA ARG A 356 25.50 1.35 -18.07
C ARG A 356 24.82 0.47 -19.11
N GLY A 357 25.44 0.34 -20.28
CA GLY A 357 24.92 -0.48 -21.37
C GLY A 357 23.59 0.06 -21.87
N ASN A 358 22.53 -0.75 -21.78
CA ASN A 358 21.17 -0.35 -22.17
C ASN A 358 20.33 0.18 -21.00
N GLY A 359 20.94 0.41 -19.83
CA GLY A 359 20.21 0.69 -18.59
C GLY A 359 19.73 -0.58 -17.88
N TYR A 360 18.79 -0.43 -16.96
CA TYR A 360 18.13 -1.54 -16.26
C TYR A 360 16.75 -1.14 -15.74
N THR A 361 15.89 -2.14 -15.53
CA THR A 361 14.54 -1.93 -15.02
C THR A 361 14.46 -2.29 -13.55
N LEU A 362 14.18 -1.32 -12.69
CA LEU A 362 13.72 -1.54 -11.32
C LEU A 362 12.34 -2.20 -11.37
N LEU A 363 12.15 -3.25 -10.58
CA LEU A 363 10.87 -3.95 -10.49
C LEU A 363 10.72 -4.59 -9.11
N GLY A 364 10.29 -3.83 -8.11
CA GLY A 364 10.16 -4.30 -6.72
C GLY A 364 10.54 -3.24 -5.69
N ALA A 365 10.63 -3.62 -4.42
CA ALA A 365 10.93 -2.69 -3.32
C ALA A 365 12.43 -2.38 -3.17
N PRO A 366 12.87 -1.11 -3.35
CA PRO A 366 14.23 -0.69 -3.00
C PRO A 366 14.51 -0.91 -1.51
N VAL A 367 15.61 -1.58 -1.18
CA VAL A 367 15.98 -1.93 0.20
C VAL A 367 17.11 -1.03 0.70
N VAL A 368 16.87 -0.34 1.81
CA VAL A 368 17.88 0.47 2.51
C VAL A 368 18.25 -0.23 3.80
N THR A 369 19.55 -0.51 3.98
CA THR A 369 20.13 -0.93 5.26
C THR A 369 21.20 0.07 5.66
N ALA A 370 21.13 0.63 6.86
CA ALA A 370 22.11 1.60 7.35
C ALA A 370 22.25 1.59 8.87
N ASN A 371 23.39 2.05 9.36
CA ASN A 371 23.57 2.34 10.78
C ASN A 371 23.02 3.74 11.07
N LEU A 372 22.02 3.80 11.95
CA LEU A 372 21.41 5.05 12.41
C LEU A 372 21.95 5.42 13.79
N ASN A 373 22.22 6.71 13.99
CA ASN A 373 22.40 7.31 15.30
C ASN A 373 21.44 8.51 15.38
N VAL A 374 20.44 8.39 16.24
CA VAL A 374 19.30 9.30 16.33
C VAL A 374 19.39 10.10 17.61
N THR A 375 19.20 11.42 17.48
CA THR A 375 19.05 12.35 18.60
C THR A 375 17.73 13.09 18.46
N GLY A 376 17.02 13.30 19.57
CA GLY A 376 15.70 13.93 19.58
C GLY A 376 14.56 12.91 19.65
N GLN A 377 13.34 13.36 19.36
CA GLN A 377 12.11 12.57 19.50
C GLN A 377 11.32 12.54 18.20
N PHE A 378 10.48 11.51 18.06
CA PHE A 378 9.53 11.36 16.95
C PHE A 378 10.16 11.38 15.55
N GLY A 379 11.41 10.89 15.47
CA GLY A 379 12.13 10.78 14.22
C GLY A 379 11.45 9.88 13.22
N PHE A 380 11.48 10.26 11.95
CA PHE A 380 11.19 9.38 10.83
C PHE A 380 12.11 9.73 9.67
N ILE A 381 12.17 8.83 8.69
CA ILE A 381 12.86 9.04 7.43
C ILE A 381 11.82 8.98 6.32
N ALA A 382 11.70 10.08 5.57
CA ALA A 382 11.06 10.07 4.25
C ALA A 382 12.13 9.72 3.22
N ALA A 383 11.99 8.56 2.59
CA ALA A 383 12.91 8.09 1.56
C ALA A 383 12.32 8.34 0.17
N ARG A 384 13.14 8.86 -0.75
CA ARG A 384 12.77 9.10 -2.15
C ARG A 384 13.85 8.54 -3.06
N LEU A 385 13.46 7.71 -4.00
CA LEU A 385 14.31 7.24 -5.09
C LEU A 385 13.94 8.00 -6.36
N TRP A 386 14.95 8.61 -6.97
CA TRP A 386 14.82 9.44 -8.16
C TRP A 386 15.57 8.83 -9.34
N ASP A 387 15.05 9.02 -10.54
CA ASP A 387 15.79 8.88 -11.79
C ASP A 387 16.29 10.26 -12.25
N VAL A 388 17.60 10.47 -12.24
CA VAL A 388 18.24 11.72 -12.64
C VAL A 388 18.72 11.61 -14.08
N ASP A 389 18.29 12.54 -14.92
CA ASP A 389 18.83 12.78 -16.26
C ASP A 389 19.90 13.89 -16.18
N PRO A 390 21.20 13.54 -16.30
CA PRO A 390 22.28 14.54 -16.23
C PRO A 390 22.28 15.51 -17.40
N SER A 391 21.67 15.16 -18.54
CA SER A 391 21.67 16.00 -19.75
C SER A 391 20.73 17.20 -19.62
N THR A 392 19.64 17.05 -18.86
CA THR A 392 18.64 18.09 -18.62
C THR A 392 18.69 18.67 -17.21
N ASN A 393 19.48 18.07 -16.30
CA ASN A 393 19.51 18.39 -14.87
C ASN A 393 18.12 18.29 -14.22
N LYS A 394 17.35 17.28 -14.64
CA LYS A 394 16.02 16.96 -14.12
C LYS A 394 16.00 15.60 -13.46
N GLU A 395 15.05 15.43 -12.55
CA GLU A 395 14.80 14.14 -11.93
C GLU A 395 13.32 13.85 -11.77
N THR A 396 12.97 12.57 -11.86
CA THR A 396 11.61 12.04 -11.74
C THR A 396 11.53 11.08 -10.55
N LEU A 397 10.48 11.19 -9.73
CA LEU A 397 10.30 10.32 -8.56
C LEU A 397 9.89 8.92 -9.02
N VAL A 398 10.71 7.92 -8.68
CA VAL A 398 10.56 6.50 -9.05
C VAL A 398 9.87 5.70 -7.94
N ALA A 399 10.25 5.94 -6.70
CA ALA A 399 9.66 5.28 -5.54
C ALA A 399 9.82 6.17 -4.31
N ARG A 400 8.95 5.98 -3.31
CA ARG A 400 9.08 6.63 -2.00
C ARG A 400 8.64 5.70 -0.88
N GLY A 401 8.97 6.05 0.35
CA GLY A 401 8.52 5.32 1.53
C GLY A 401 8.76 6.11 2.80
N LEU A 402 8.06 5.73 3.87
CA LEU A 402 8.14 6.36 5.19
C LEU A 402 8.61 5.31 6.20
N TYR A 403 9.64 5.66 6.97
CA TYR A 403 10.20 4.79 8.03
C TYR A 403 10.17 5.51 9.37
N ARG A 404 9.30 5.07 10.28
CA ARG A 404 9.25 5.59 11.64
C ARG A 404 10.41 5.03 12.46
N ILE A 405 11.14 5.90 13.17
CA ILE A 405 12.14 5.48 14.14
C ILE A 405 11.44 4.92 15.38
N ASN A 406 11.82 3.72 15.79
CA ASN A 406 11.34 3.15 17.05
C ASN A 406 12.06 3.86 18.22
N GLY A 407 11.33 4.64 19.00
CA GLY A 407 11.88 5.36 20.16
C GLY A 407 12.52 4.47 21.23
N LYS A 408 12.13 3.18 21.29
CA LYS A 408 12.72 2.20 22.23
C LYS A 408 14.04 1.59 21.73
N ALA A 409 14.29 1.65 20.42
CA ALA A 409 15.51 1.14 19.79
C ALA A 409 15.91 2.03 18.59
N PRO A 410 16.26 3.30 18.83
CA PRO A 410 16.38 4.27 17.75
C PRO A 410 17.73 4.18 17.01
N ASN A 411 18.72 3.50 17.59
CA ASN A 411 20.09 3.44 17.09
C ASN A 411 20.45 2.05 16.55
N GLY A 412 21.54 1.99 15.79
CA GLY A 412 22.11 0.75 15.26
C GLY A 412 21.69 0.46 13.82
N THR A 413 21.92 -0.76 13.36
CA THR A 413 21.59 -1.17 12.00
C THR A 413 20.07 -1.30 11.84
N GLN A 414 19.51 -0.58 10.88
CA GLN A 414 18.10 -0.63 10.52
C GLN A 414 17.98 -1.02 9.06
N THR A 415 16.95 -1.81 8.73
CA THR A 415 16.59 -2.17 7.36
C THR A 415 15.14 -1.80 7.13
N PHE A 416 14.87 -1.12 6.02
CA PHE A 416 13.53 -0.79 5.57
C PHE A 416 13.47 -0.75 4.04
N GLN A 417 12.27 -0.71 3.52
CA GLN A 417 12.01 -0.62 2.09
C GLN A 417 11.27 0.66 1.75
N LEU A 418 11.50 1.15 0.53
CA LEU A 418 10.55 2.05 -0.12
C LEU A 418 9.40 1.20 -0.69
N HIS A 419 8.25 1.81 -0.93
CA HIS A 419 7.17 1.13 -1.66
C HIS A 419 7.70 0.60 -3.00
N PRO A 420 7.23 -0.56 -3.48
CA PRO A 420 7.70 -1.14 -4.73
C PRO A 420 7.56 -0.17 -5.89
N GLY A 421 8.59 -0.05 -6.73
CA GLY A 421 8.57 0.75 -7.95
C GLY A 421 8.83 -0.10 -9.19
N ALA A 422 8.38 0.40 -10.35
CA ALA A 422 8.62 -0.23 -11.65
C ALA A 422 9.04 0.81 -12.70
N TRP A 423 10.35 0.95 -12.91
CA TRP A 423 10.93 2.04 -13.71
C TRP A 423 12.18 1.61 -14.48
N ALA A 424 12.32 2.09 -15.72
CA ALA A 424 13.52 1.88 -16.52
C ALA A 424 14.52 3.05 -16.34
N PHE A 425 15.63 2.79 -15.65
CA PHE A 425 16.75 3.73 -15.61
C PHE A 425 17.50 3.67 -16.94
N ALA A 426 17.38 4.72 -17.76
CA ALA A 426 18.03 4.78 -19.06
C ALA A 426 19.56 4.83 -18.94
N ALA A 427 20.25 4.38 -19.99
CA ALA A 427 21.71 4.46 -20.03
C ALA A 427 22.20 5.91 -19.81
N GLY A 428 23.15 6.09 -18.91
CA GLY A 428 23.66 7.41 -18.51
C GLY A 428 22.86 8.10 -17.41
N HIS A 429 21.62 7.68 -17.13
CA HIS A 429 20.85 8.20 -15.99
C HIS A 429 21.39 7.70 -14.66
N ILE A 430 21.12 8.44 -13.59
CA ILE A 430 21.65 8.19 -12.25
C ILE A 430 20.48 7.97 -11.27
N PRO A 431 20.36 6.76 -10.67
CA PRO A 431 19.51 6.61 -9.50
C PRO A 431 20.06 7.44 -8.34
N LYS A 432 19.19 8.25 -7.73
CA LYS A 432 19.52 9.05 -6.55
C LYS A 432 18.56 8.69 -5.41
N LEU A 433 19.11 8.22 -4.29
CA LEU A 433 18.37 8.05 -3.05
C LEU A 433 18.53 9.32 -2.20
N GLU A 434 17.41 9.90 -1.78
CA GLU A 434 17.36 10.93 -0.74
C GLU A 434 16.67 10.37 0.50
N LEU A 435 17.25 10.66 1.67
CA LEU A 435 16.64 10.41 2.97
C LEU A 435 16.44 11.76 3.68
N LEU A 436 15.19 12.10 3.97
CA LEU A 436 14.74 13.40 4.49
C LEU A 436 14.05 13.24 5.85
N GLY A 437 14.02 14.33 6.63
CA GLY A 437 13.29 14.40 7.90
C GLY A 437 11.83 14.85 7.75
N GLN A 438 11.39 15.19 6.54
CA GLN A 438 10.03 15.63 6.22
C GLN A 438 9.72 15.45 4.72
N ASP A 439 8.43 15.31 4.39
CA ASP A 439 7.90 15.24 3.03
C ASP A 439 6.51 15.91 2.94
N SER A 440 6.33 17.04 3.62
CA SER A 440 5.07 17.80 3.57
C SER A 440 4.85 18.42 2.18
N PRO A 441 3.64 18.39 1.60
CA PRO A 441 2.38 17.99 2.22
C PRO A 441 2.01 16.50 2.12
N TYR A 442 2.81 15.66 1.47
CA TYR A 442 2.51 14.23 1.37
C TYR A 442 2.47 13.55 2.73
N ALA A 443 3.51 13.74 3.54
CA ALA A 443 3.61 13.17 4.88
C ALA A 443 3.46 14.26 5.95
N ARG A 444 2.83 13.91 7.06
CA ARG A 444 2.74 14.79 8.23
C ARG A 444 4.13 15.11 8.76
N THR A 445 4.38 16.38 9.06
CA THR A 445 5.62 16.81 9.72
C THR A 445 5.62 16.36 11.18
N SER A 446 6.77 15.87 11.66
CA SER A 446 6.94 15.46 13.05
C SER A 446 6.68 16.62 14.01
N ASN A 447 5.98 16.36 15.11
CA ASN A 447 5.88 17.32 16.22
C ASN A 447 7.22 17.50 16.97
N GLY A 448 8.17 16.58 16.78
CA GLY A 448 9.48 16.58 17.41
C GLY A 448 10.56 17.29 16.60
N THR A 449 11.65 17.62 17.27
CA THR A 449 12.92 17.98 16.62
C THR A 449 13.88 16.82 16.74
N PHE A 450 14.51 16.43 15.62
CA PHE A 450 15.43 15.31 15.59
C PHE A 450 16.54 15.48 14.55
N SER A 451 17.60 14.72 14.76
CA SER A 451 18.71 14.53 13.82
C SER A 451 19.05 13.05 13.74
N ILE A 452 19.31 12.55 12.53
CA ILE A 452 19.70 11.17 12.27
C ILE A 452 21.01 11.16 11.49
N GLN A 453 22.07 10.64 12.10
CA GLN A 453 23.28 10.30 11.37
C GLN A 453 23.10 8.93 10.71
N VAL A 454 23.19 8.89 9.39
CA VAL A 454 23.11 7.69 8.57
C VAL A 454 24.52 7.35 8.11
N SER A 455 25.03 6.17 8.46
CA SER A 455 26.33 5.70 8.01
C SER A 455 26.27 4.25 7.55
N HIS A 456 27.31 3.79 6.84
CA HIS A 456 27.39 2.40 6.36
C HIS A 456 26.15 1.98 5.56
N LEU A 457 25.61 2.91 4.78
CA LEU A 457 24.42 2.68 3.97
C LEU A 457 24.72 1.65 2.89
N SER A 458 23.79 0.72 2.74
CA SER A 458 23.66 -0.22 1.64
C SER A 458 22.29 -0.02 1.01
N LEU A 459 22.26 0.28 -0.28
CA LEU A 459 21.04 0.31 -1.09
C LEU A 459 21.05 -0.91 -2.03
N SER A 460 19.93 -1.60 -2.13
CA SER A 460 19.70 -2.67 -3.10
C SER A 460 18.45 -2.34 -3.93
N LEU A 461 18.60 -2.22 -5.24
CA LEU A 461 17.50 -2.03 -6.18
C LEU A 461 17.17 -3.38 -6.83
N PRO A 462 15.98 -3.97 -6.62
CA PRO A 462 15.57 -5.19 -7.31
C PRO A 462 15.36 -4.90 -8.80
N VAL A 463 16.08 -5.61 -9.67
CA VAL A 463 16.09 -5.35 -11.12
C VAL A 463 15.95 -6.63 -11.96
N ARG A 464 15.67 -6.45 -13.24
CA ARG A 464 15.62 -7.51 -14.26
C ARG A 464 16.79 -7.44 -15.26
#